data_AF-A0A172WIU0-F1
#
_entry.id   AF-A0A172WIU0-F1
#
_cell.length_a   1.000
_cell.length_b   1.000
_cell.length_c   1.000
_cell.angle_alpha   90.00
_cell.angle_beta   90.00
_cell.angle_gamma   90.00
#
_symmetry.space_group_name_H-M   'P 1'
#
loop_
_entity.id
_entity.type
_entity.pdbx_description
1 polymer ?
#
loop_
_entity_poly.entity_id
_entity_poly.type
_entity_poly.pdbx_seq_one_letter_code
_entity_poly.pdbx_strand_id
1 'polypeptide(L)'
;MYLSKEIKEKILFSGVVLLLGTLLAQTFVVGLSLLSIAKGINIPFLIEKITTNRETLFRATPILLILSYALATIIAKYSIDIASRAGKSGELRYIQVIILILAISVIVLIFGSIVACGVVCPRLACHGAMESCTWDTGWFYVKYVCKCIV
;
A
#
# COMPACT_ATOMS: atom_id res chain seq x y z
N MET A 1 1.81 35.28 -10.44
CA MET A 1 2.63 34.49 -11.37
C MET A 1 1.78 33.33 -11.88
N TYR A 2 1.21 33.44 -13.10
CA TYR A 2 0.36 32.39 -13.66
C TYR A 2 1.25 31.27 -14.21
N LEU A 3 1.23 30.10 -13.55
CA LEU A 3 1.87 28.89 -14.09
C LEU A 3 1.19 28.52 -15.42
N SER A 4 1.99 28.30 -16.48
CA SER A 4 1.50 27.75 -17.75
C SER A 4 0.74 26.44 -17.51
N LYS A 5 -0.33 26.22 -18.28
CA LYS A 5 -1.21 25.04 -18.18
C LYS A 5 -0.42 23.72 -18.27
N GLU A 6 0.60 23.67 -19.12
CA GLU A 6 1.48 22.50 -19.28
C GLU A 6 2.29 22.19 -18.00
N ILE A 7 2.74 23.23 -17.29
CA ILE A 7 3.51 23.05 -16.06
C ILE A 7 2.59 22.52 -14.95
N LYS A 8 1.36 23.04 -14.87
CA LYS A 8 0.36 22.54 -13.92
C LYS A 8 0.05 21.07 -14.16
N GLU A 9 -0.17 20.67 -15.41
CA GLU A 9 -0.46 19.28 -15.76
C GLU A 9 0.70 18.33 -15.44
N LYS A 10 1.96 18.74 -15.66
CA LYS A 10 3.14 17.94 -15.28
C LYS A 10 3.26 17.75 -13.77
N ILE A 11 3.01 18.81 -12.99
CA ILE A 11 3.03 18.74 -11.52
C ILE A 11 1.92 17.81 -11.02
N LEU A 12 0.72 17.95 -11.58
CA LEU A 12 -0.43 17.12 -11.23
C LEU A 12 -0.20 15.64 -11.59
N PHE A 13 0.37 15.39 -12.77
CA PHE A 13 0.77 14.04 -13.17
C PHE A 13 1.77 13.42 -12.19
N SER A 14 2.83 14.15 -11.86
CA SER A 14 3.86 13.67 -10.93
C SER A 14 3.26 13.40 -9.54
N GLY A 15 2.39 14.29 -9.04
CA GLY A 15 1.68 14.10 -7.78
C GLY A 15 0.80 12.86 -7.78
N VAL A 16 0.07 12.59 -8.86
CA VAL A 16 -0.78 11.39 -8.97
C VAL A 16 0.06 10.12 -9.07
N VAL A 17 1.15 10.11 -9.82
CA VAL A 17 2.07 8.96 -9.87
C VAL A 17 2.68 8.69 -8.50
N LEU A 18 3.07 9.74 -7.77
CA LEU A 18 3.60 9.61 -6.42
C LEU A 18 2.58 8.98 -5.47
N LEU A 19 1.37 9.54 -5.42
CA LEU A 19 0.30 9.05 -4.54
C LEU A 19 -0.12 7.62 -4.90
N LEU A 20 -0.34 7.34 -6.18
CA LEU A 20 -0.75 6.02 -6.65
C LEU A 20 0.35 4.98 -6.44
N GLY A 21 1.61 5.35 -6.67
CA GLY A 21 2.76 4.47 -6.46
C GLY A 21 2.93 4.10 -4.99
N THR A 22 2.80 5.07 -4.08
CA THR A 22 2.83 4.81 -2.64
C THR A 22 1.65 3.93 -2.20
N LEU A 23 0.44 4.21 -2.70
CA LEU A 23 -0.75 3.41 -2.38
C LEU A 23 -0.59 1.95 -2.84
N LEU A 24 -0.11 1.75 -4.08
CA LEU A 24 0.13 0.42 -4.63
C LEU A 24 1.19 -0.33 -3.81
N ALA A 25 2.30 0.34 -3.48
CA ALA A 25 3.34 -0.26 -2.66
C ALA A 25 2.79 -0.69 -1.29
N GLN A 26 2.05 0.18 -0.59
CA GLN A 26 1.43 -0.16 0.69
C GLN A 26 0.45 -1.33 0.56
N THR A 27 -0.41 -1.29 -0.45
CA THR A 27 -1.39 -2.36 -0.69
C THR A 27 -0.71 -3.69 -0.96
N PHE A 28 0.38 -3.70 -1.74
CA PHE A 28 1.16 -4.91 -1.98
C PHE A 28 1.87 -5.40 -0.72
N VAL A 29 2.47 -4.54 0.09
CA VAL A 29 3.10 -4.94 1.36
C VAL A 29 2.07 -5.58 2.28
N VAL A 30 0.90 -4.95 2.45
CA VAL A 30 -0.20 -5.49 3.27
C VAL A 30 -0.66 -6.84 2.70
N GLY A 31 -1.01 -6.89 1.42
CA GLY A 31 -1.52 -8.10 0.77
C GLY A 31 -0.54 -9.27 0.79
N LEU A 32 0.74 -9.02 0.50
CA LEU A 32 1.80 -10.03 0.57
C LEU A 32 2.08 -10.47 2.00
N SER A 33 2.02 -9.57 2.98
CA SER A 33 2.16 -9.94 4.40
C SER A 33 1.03 -10.90 4.83
N LEU A 34 -0.21 -10.60 4.45
CA LEU A 34 -1.37 -11.43 4.73
C LEU A 34 -1.27 -12.78 4.02
N LEU A 35 -0.83 -12.81 2.77
CA LEU A 35 -0.63 -14.05 2.02
C LEU A 35 0.46 -14.92 2.68
N SER A 36 1.54 -14.30 3.14
CA SER A 36 2.62 -14.98 3.85
C SER A 36 2.15 -15.57 5.17
N ILE A 37 1.37 -14.82 5.95
CA ILE A 37 0.83 -15.30 7.22
C ILE A 37 -0.26 -16.36 7.00
N ALA A 38 -1.15 -16.15 6.04
CA ALA A 38 -2.34 -16.98 5.87
C ALA A 38 -2.08 -18.28 5.10
N LYS A 39 -1.13 -18.29 4.17
CA LYS A 39 -0.80 -19.45 3.33
C LYS A 39 0.64 -19.93 3.46
N GLY A 40 1.47 -19.25 4.25
CA GLY A 40 2.90 -19.58 4.36
C GLY A 40 3.73 -19.21 3.12
N ILE A 41 3.15 -18.51 2.15
CA ILE A 41 3.83 -18.16 0.89
C ILE A 41 4.79 -17.00 1.14
N ASN A 42 6.09 -17.26 1.03
CA ASN A 42 7.11 -16.21 1.17
C ASN A 42 7.66 -15.82 -0.22
N ILE A 43 7.63 -14.52 -0.54
CA ILE A 43 8.18 -13.98 -1.79
C ILE A 43 9.32 -13.00 -1.43
N PRO A 44 10.52 -13.51 -1.11
CA PRO A 44 11.60 -12.71 -0.52
C PRO A 44 12.11 -11.61 -1.46
N PHE A 45 11.92 -11.75 -2.77
CA PHE A 45 12.27 -10.73 -3.75
C PHE A 45 11.38 -9.49 -3.71
N LEU A 46 10.16 -9.61 -3.17
CA LEU A 46 9.19 -8.51 -3.10
C LEU A 46 8.98 -8.01 -1.66
N ILE A 47 9.03 -8.90 -0.68
CA ILE A 47 8.83 -8.56 0.72
C ILE A 47 9.87 -9.25 1.59
N GLU A 48 10.57 -8.46 2.39
CA GLU A 48 11.48 -8.96 3.40
C GLU A 48 10.68 -9.25 4.68
N LYS A 49 10.83 -10.47 5.22
CA LYS A 49 10.19 -10.89 6.48
C LYS A 49 11.26 -11.03 7.56
N ILE A 50 11.14 -10.23 8.61
CA ILE A 50 12.01 -10.29 9.80
C ILE A 50 11.12 -10.69 10.97
N THR A 51 11.46 -11.80 11.64
CA THR A 51 10.73 -12.29 12.81
C THR A 51 11.63 -12.24 14.02
N THR A 52 11.17 -11.60 15.08
CA THR A 52 11.85 -11.49 16.38
C THR A 52 10.89 -11.99 17.46
N ASN A 53 11.40 -12.37 18.64
CA ASN A 53 10.56 -12.86 19.74
C ASN A 53 9.44 -11.85 20.03
N ARG A 54 8.21 -12.14 19.55
CA ARG A 54 6.95 -11.37 19.64
C ARG A 54 6.64 -10.37 18.52
N GLU A 55 7.49 -10.23 17.50
CA GLU A 55 7.28 -9.27 16.43
C GLU A 55 7.56 -9.87 15.05
N THR A 56 6.71 -9.57 14.07
CA THR A 56 6.95 -9.90 12.66
C THR A 56 6.85 -8.64 11.81
N LEU A 57 7.97 -8.23 11.22
CA LEU A 57 8.05 -7.10 10.31
C LEU A 57 8.09 -7.59 8.87
N PHE A 58 7.24 -6.99 8.04
CA PHE A 58 7.24 -7.15 6.60
C PHE A 58 7.61 -5.83 5.94
N ARG A 59 8.69 -5.80 5.16
CA ARG A 59 9.20 -4.58 4.51
C ARG A 59 9.21 -4.74 3.00
N ALA A 60 8.79 -3.72 2.26
CA ALA A 60 8.93 -3.69 0.82
C ALA A 60 10.41 -3.74 0.43
N THR A 61 10.77 -4.63 -0.49
CA THR A 61 12.07 -4.58 -1.14
C THR A 61 12.12 -3.41 -2.14
N PRO A 62 13.32 -2.94 -2.53
CA PRO A 62 13.46 -1.94 -3.59
C PRO A 62 12.78 -2.35 -4.90
N ILE A 63 12.77 -3.65 -5.21
CA ILE A 63 12.12 -4.19 -6.42
C ILE A 63 10.61 -3.94 -6.38
N LEU A 64 9.95 -4.21 -5.24
CA LEU A 64 8.52 -3.97 -5.09
C LEU A 64 8.18 -2.48 -5.24
N LEU A 65 9.03 -1.60 -4.72
CA LEU A 65 8.85 -0.15 -4.88
C LEU A 65 8.93 0.24 -6.35
N ILE A 66 9.99 -0.16 -7.05
CA ILE A 66 10.19 0.14 -8.47
C ILE A 66 8.99 -0.35 -9.30
N LEU A 67 8.52 -1.58 -9.06
CA LEU A 67 7.35 -2.14 -9.75
C LEU A 67 6.07 -1.33 -9.46
N SER A 68 5.87 -0.93 -8.21
CA SER A 68 4.68 -0.16 -7.80
C SER A 68 4.63 1.21 -8.49
N TYR A 69 5.77 1.92 -8.54
CA TYR A 69 5.86 3.21 -9.22
C TYR A 69 5.82 3.08 -10.75
N ALA A 70 6.39 2.02 -11.32
CA ALA A 70 6.28 1.72 -12.74
C ALA A 70 4.81 1.47 -13.13
N LEU A 71 4.10 0.64 -12.36
CA LEU A 71 2.67 0.39 -12.54
C LEU A 71 1.85 1.68 -12.39
N ALA A 72 2.12 2.48 -11.37
CA ALA A 72 1.45 3.77 -11.18
C ALA A 72 1.63 4.71 -12.38
N THR A 73 2.85 4.77 -12.93
CA THR A 73 3.16 5.59 -14.11
C THR A 73 2.39 5.12 -15.34
N ILE A 74 2.32 3.80 -15.55
CA ILE A 74 1.57 3.20 -16.66
C ILE A 74 0.08 3.52 -16.52
N ILE A 75 -0.50 3.26 -15.35
CA ILE A 75 -1.93 3.51 -15.07
C ILE A 75 -2.25 5.00 -15.26
N ALA A 76 -1.45 5.88 -14.68
CA ALA A 76 -1.63 7.32 -14.81
C ALA A 76 -1.57 7.76 -16.28
N LYS A 77 -0.55 7.31 -17.03
CA LYS A 77 -0.39 7.64 -18.46
C LYS A 77 -1.56 7.16 -19.30
N TYR A 78 -2.00 5.91 -19.13
CA TYR A 78 -3.16 5.38 -19.84
C TYR A 78 -4.45 6.14 -19.52
N SER A 79 -4.67 6.47 -18.24
CA SER A 79 -5.86 7.21 -17.82
C SER A 79 -5.94 8.60 -18.46
N ILE A 80 -4.79 9.23 -18.70
CA ILE A 80 -4.69 10.56 -19.33
C ILE A 80 -4.87 10.48 -20.84
N ASP A 81 -4.26 9.50 -21.52
CA ASP A 81 -4.40 9.35 -22.98
C ASP A 81 -5.87 9.10 -23.37
N ILE A 82 -6.56 8.25 -22.60
CA ILE A 82 -8.00 7.99 -22.77
C ILE A 82 -8.82 9.27 -22.48
N ALA A 83 -8.42 10.09 -21.52
CA ALA A 83 -9.11 11.34 -21.19
C ALA A 83 -8.97 12.40 -22.27
N SER A 84 -7.78 12.51 -22.88
CA SER A 84 -7.50 13.41 -24.00
C SER A 84 -8.43 13.11 -25.19
N ARG A 85 -8.62 11.83 -25.51
CA ARG A 85 -9.53 11.39 -26.58
C ARG A 85 -11.01 11.65 -26.28
N ALA A 86 -11.39 11.76 -25.01
CA ALA A 86 -12.78 11.95 -24.58
C ALA A 86 -13.18 13.44 -24.41
N GLY A 87 -12.29 14.39 -24.70
CA GLY A 87 -12.58 15.84 -24.63
C GLY A 87 -12.88 16.39 -23.24
N LYS A 88 -12.61 15.63 -22.17
CA LYS A 88 -12.80 16.07 -20.78
C LYS A 88 -11.58 16.86 -20.29
N SER A 89 -11.78 17.87 -19.44
CA SER A 89 -10.67 18.57 -18.79
C SER A 89 -9.86 17.58 -17.93
N GLY A 90 -8.54 17.56 -18.11
CA GLY A 90 -7.65 16.67 -17.35
C GLY A 90 -7.72 16.94 -15.84
N GLU A 91 -7.92 18.19 -15.45
CA GLU A 91 -7.94 18.66 -14.06
C GLU A 91 -9.04 18.00 -13.22
N LEU A 92 -10.28 17.91 -13.75
CA LEU A 92 -11.40 17.30 -13.04
C LEU A 92 -11.18 15.80 -12.76
N ARG A 93 -10.44 15.12 -13.64
CA ARG A 93 -10.17 13.68 -13.51
C ARG A 93 -9.02 13.36 -12.57
N TYR A 94 -7.99 14.20 -12.51
CA TYR A 94 -6.97 14.04 -11.48
C TYR A 94 -7.54 14.14 -10.08
N ILE A 95 -8.48 15.08 -9.85
CA ILE A 95 -9.21 15.19 -8.59
C ILE A 95 -9.98 13.88 -8.30
N GLN A 96 -10.65 13.30 -9.30
CA GLN A 96 -11.31 12.00 -9.14
C GLN A 96 -10.35 10.87 -8.76
N VAL A 97 -9.16 10.81 -9.38
CA VAL A 97 -8.14 9.81 -9.03
C VAL A 97 -7.62 10.01 -7.61
N ILE A 98 -7.38 11.26 -7.20
CA ILE A 98 -6.97 11.57 -5.82
C ILE A 98 -8.04 11.15 -4.82
N ILE A 99 -9.32 11.45 -5.08
CA ILE A 99 -10.43 11.02 -4.23
C ILE A 99 -10.52 9.50 -4.16
N LEU A 100 -10.34 8.80 -5.29
CA LEU A 100 -10.33 7.35 -5.34
C LEU A 100 -9.19 6.76 -4.49
N ILE A 101 -7.98 7.32 -4.62
CA ILE A 101 -6.83 6.93 -3.80
C ILE A 101 -7.16 7.11 -2.31
N LEU A 102 -7.74 8.25 -1.95
CA LEU A 102 -8.10 8.56 -0.56
C LEU A 102 -9.14 7.56 -0.02
N ALA A 103 -10.16 7.21 -0.82
CA ALA A 103 -11.18 6.24 -0.44
C ALA A 103 -10.58 4.84 -0.24
N ILE A 104 -9.71 4.40 -1.14
CA ILE A 104 -9.02 3.10 -1.02
C ILE A 104 -8.15 3.08 0.24
N SER A 105 -7.41 4.15 0.53
CA SER A 105 -6.61 4.25 1.76
C SER A 105 -7.46 4.05 3.03
N VAL A 106 -8.63 4.68 3.10
CA VAL A 106 -9.55 4.53 4.24
C VAL A 106 -10.06 3.09 4.36
N ILE A 107 -10.43 2.45 3.25
CA ILE A 107 -10.88 1.06 3.24
C ILE A 107 -9.76 0.14 3.74
N VAL A 108 -8.53 0.29 3.23
CA VAL A 108 -7.38 -0.51 3.65
C VAL A 108 -7.09 -0.35 5.14
N LEU A 109 -7.21 0.86 5.70
CA LEU A 109 -7.03 1.11 7.13
C LEU A 109 -8.08 0.38 8.00
N ILE A 110 -9.35 0.43 7.59
CA ILE A 110 -10.44 -0.24 8.32
C ILE A 110 -10.27 -1.75 8.24
N PHE A 111 -10.12 -2.31 7.03
CA PHE A 111 -9.99 -3.75 6.84
C PHE A 111 -8.70 -4.30 7.45
N GLY A 112 -7.58 -3.59 7.35
CA GLY A 112 -6.33 -4.01 7.97
C GLY A 112 -6.46 -4.19 9.48
N SER A 113 -7.22 -3.30 10.14
CA SER A 113 -7.49 -3.38 11.58
C SER A 113 -8.30 -4.64 11.96
N ILE A 114 -9.31 -4.99 11.15
CA ILE A 114 -10.15 -6.18 11.40
C ILE A 114 -9.37 -7.47 11.10
N VAL A 115 -8.65 -7.52 9.98
CA VAL A 115 -7.91 -8.71 9.53
C VAL A 115 -6.74 -9.03 10.48
N ALA A 116 -6.06 -8.00 11.01
CA ALA A 116 -5.01 -8.16 12.02
C ALA A 116 -5.54 -8.89 13.27
N CYS A 117 -6.71 -8.50 13.76
CA CYS A 117 -7.32 -9.10 14.96
C CYS A 117 -7.95 -10.48 14.69
N GLY A 118 -8.63 -10.68 13.57
CA GLY A 118 -9.43 -11.89 13.33
C GLY A 118 -8.67 -13.06 12.68
N VAL A 119 -7.70 -12.79 11.80
CA VAL A 119 -7.07 -13.83 10.96
C VAL A 119 -5.60 -14.01 11.29
N VAL A 120 -4.92 -12.90 11.58
CA VAL A 120 -3.46 -12.86 11.72
C VAL A 120 -3.01 -13.28 13.13
N CYS A 121 -3.72 -12.84 14.18
CA CYS A 121 -3.48 -13.24 15.58
C CYS A 121 -3.23 -14.75 15.77
N PRO A 122 -4.15 -15.66 15.41
CA PRO A 122 -3.98 -17.09 15.68
C PRO A 122 -2.85 -17.72 14.87
N ARG A 123 -2.47 -17.12 13.74
CA ARG A 123 -1.47 -17.65 12.79
C ARG A 123 -0.04 -17.19 13.08
N LEU A 124 0.13 -16.08 13.80
CA LEU A 124 1.44 -15.54 14.15
C LEU A 124 2.16 -16.32 15.26
N ALA A 125 1.43 -17.16 16.02
CA ALA A 125 1.94 -18.07 17.07
C ALA A 125 3.25 -17.60 17.70
N CYS A 126 3.23 -16.40 18.27
CA CYS A 126 4.32 -15.87 19.07
C CYS A 126 4.56 -16.83 20.25
N HIS A 127 5.81 -17.08 20.66
CA HIS A 127 6.14 -18.11 21.66
C HIS A 127 5.33 -17.93 22.98
N GLY A 128 4.21 -18.65 23.12
CA GLY A 128 3.33 -18.62 24.28
C GLY A 128 1.84 -18.39 23.97
N ALA A 129 1.02 -18.33 25.03
CA ALA A 129 -0.40 -17.96 24.92
C ALA A 129 -0.52 -16.45 24.64
N MET A 130 -1.32 -16.09 23.63
CA MET A 130 -1.42 -14.73 23.12
C MET A 130 -2.62 -13.99 23.73
N GLU A 131 -2.39 -12.79 24.26
CA GLU A 131 -3.43 -11.92 24.83
C GLU A 131 -4.04 -11.02 23.75
N SER A 132 -3.21 -10.41 22.90
CA SER A 132 -3.65 -9.53 21.81
C SER A 132 -2.61 -9.41 20.70
N CYS A 133 -3.04 -9.05 19.48
CA CYS A 133 -2.15 -8.57 18.41
C CYS A 133 -2.47 -7.12 18.11
N THR A 134 -1.42 -6.33 17.94
CA THR A 134 -1.49 -5.01 17.33
C THR A 134 -0.74 -5.04 16.00
N TRP A 135 -1.10 -4.14 15.11
CA TRP A 135 -0.39 -3.93 13.86
C TRP A 135 -0.03 -2.45 13.73
N ASP A 136 1.08 -2.19 13.06
CA ASP A 136 1.59 -0.87 12.76
C ASP A 136 2.02 -0.83 11.29
N THR A 137 1.80 0.30 10.63
CA THR A 137 2.11 0.47 9.21
C THR A 137 2.92 1.72 9.00
N GLY A 138 4.06 1.57 8.33
CA GLY A 138 4.78 2.68 7.75
C GLY A 138 4.45 2.89 6.28
N TRP A 139 5.23 3.74 5.62
CA TRP A 139 5.06 4.01 4.19
C TRP A 139 5.32 2.76 3.33
N PHE A 140 6.26 1.90 3.76
CA PHE A 140 6.69 0.73 2.99
C PHE A 140 6.95 -0.49 3.86
N TYR A 141 6.30 -0.56 5.02
CA TYR A 141 6.37 -1.72 5.90
C TYR A 141 5.07 -1.92 6.67
N VAL A 142 4.83 -3.16 7.08
CA VAL A 142 3.79 -3.54 8.02
C VAL A 142 4.43 -4.38 9.12
N LYS A 143 4.21 -4.00 10.37
CA LYS A 143 4.71 -4.67 11.56
C LYS A 143 3.53 -5.25 12.34
N TYR A 144 3.61 -6.53 12.67
CA TYR A 144 2.67 -7.16 13.60
C TYR A 144 3.38 -7.43 14.92
N VAL A 145 2.75 -7.03 16.02
CA VAL A 145 3.28 -7.16 17.39
C VAL A 145 2.31 -7.98 18.21
N CYS A 146 2.78 -9.08 18.77
CA CYS A 146 2.03 -9.92 19.69
C CYS A 146 2.27 -9.49 21.14
N LYS A 147 1.20 -9.43 21.94
CA LYS A 147 1.29 -9.45 23.40
C LYS A 147 0.95 -10.85 23.90
N CYS A 148 1.83 -11.43 24.69
CA CYS A 148 1.61 -12.73 25.33
C CYS A 148 1.04 -12.53 26.74
N ILE A 149 0.20 -13.47 27.19
CA ILE A 149 -0.23 -13.57 28.59
C ILE A 149 1.02 -13.89 29.42
N VAL A 150 1.35 -13.01 30.37
CA VAL A 150 2.48 -13.15 31.29
C VAL A 150 2.09 -14.07 32.44
#